data_AF-A0A7W0YH70-F1
#
_entry.id   AF-A0A7W0YH70-F1
#
_cell.length_a   1.000
_cell.length_b   1.000
_cell.length_c   1.000
_cell.angle_alpha   90.00
_cell.angle_beta   90.00
_cell.angle_gamma   90.00
#
_symmetry.space_group_name_H-M   'P 1'
#
loop_
_entity.id
_entity.type
_entity.pdbx_description
1 polymer ?
#
loop_
_entity_poly.entity_id
_entity_poly.type
_entity_poly.pdbx_seq_one_letter_code
_entity_poly.pdbx_strand_id
1 'polypeptide(L)'
;MKNTDSRFDIALCSVPEAARLVAIPRQTLWNWLEGYAYPSVGKVVRARAVIQPTAGSGTTLSFVNLMEVRALAGFRSTGVSMQRVRKALGYVRRKCRSSIH
;
A
#
# COMPACT_ATOMS: atom_id res chain seq x y z
N MET A 1 10.42 -1.63 27.53
CA MET A 1 9.32 -2.23 26.75
C MET A 1 9.14 -1.39 25.49
N LYS A 2 9.31 -1.94 24.28
CA LYS A 2 8.95 -1.19 23.07
C LYS A 2 7.44 -0.94 23.14
N ASN A 3 7.03 0.32 23.04
CA ASN A 3 5.62 0.71 23.00
C ASN A 3 5.09 0.33 21.61
N THR A 4 4.81 -0.96 21.42
CA THR A 4 4.36 -1.53 20.14
C THR A 4 2.92 -1.08 19.93
N ASP A 5 2.71 -0.13 19.01
CA ASP A 5 1.38 0.39 18.70
C ASP A 5 0.58 -0.70 17.99
N SER A 6 -0.41 -1.25 18.70
CA SER A 6 -1.22 -2.38 18.27
C SER A 6 -1.89 -2.17 16.91
N ARG A 7 -2.11 -0.92 16.49
CA ARG A 7 -2.71 -0.58 15.19
C ARG A 7 -1.81 -0.92 14.01
N PHE A 8 -0.50 -1.00 14.24
CA PHE A 8 0.51 -1.32 13.22
C PHE A 8 0.88 -2.81 13.24
N ASP A 9 0.97 -3.42 14.41
CA ASP A 9 1.65 -4.71 14.55
C ASP A 9 0.69 -5.92 14.63
N ILE A 10 -0.61 -5.69 14.88
CA ILE A 10 -1.61 -6.76 14.93
C ILE A 10 -2.16 -7.05 13.54
N ALA A 11 -2.10 -8.32 13.12
CA ALA A 11 -2.79 -8.81 11.92
C ALA A 11 -4.31 -8.76 12.16
N LEU A 12 -4.97 -7.80 11.50
CA LEU A 12 -6.40 -7.54 11.71
C LEU A 12 -7.28 -8.30 10.70
N CYS A 13 -6.88 -8.31 9.43
CA CYS A 13 -7.66 -8.94 8.37
C CYS A 13 -6.77 -9.47 7.26
N SER A 14 -7.28 -10.45 6.51
CA SER A 14 -6.61 -10.97 5.32
C SER A 14 -6.73 -10.01 4.13
N VAL A 15 -5.81 -10.11 3.17
CA VAL A 15 -5.88 -9.32 1.93
C VAL A 15 -7.24 -9.46 1.20
N PRO A 16 -7.84 -10.66 1.05
CA PRO A 16 -9.16 -10.79 0.44
C PRO A 16 -10.28 -10.10 1.23
N GLU A 17 -10.22 -10.10 2.56
CA GLU A 17 -11.20 -9.40 3.41
C GLU A 17 -11.09 -7.88 3.24
N ALA A 18 -9.88 -7.34 3.30
CA ALA A 18 -9.64 -5.91 3.08
C ALA A 18 -10.14 -5.44 1.71
N ALA A 19 -9.90 -6.23 0.66
CA ALA A 19 -10.39 -5.93 -0.68
C ALA A 19 -11.94 -5.85 -0.73
N ARG A 20 -12.63 -6.76 -0.01
CA ARG A 20 -14.10 -6.74 0.10
C ARG A 20 -14.59 -5.53 0.90
N LEU A 21 -13.98 -5.24 2.06
CA LEU A 21 -14.36 -4.12 2.91
C LEU A 21 -14.22 -2.76 2.23
N VAL A 22 -13.27 -2.62 1.31
CA VAL A 22 -12.99 -1.37 0.58
C VAL A 22 -13.57 -1.41 -0.86
N ALA A 23 -14.25 -2.49 -1.24
CA ALA A 23 -14.87 -2.68 -2.55
C ALA A 23 -13.90 -2.47 -3.74
N ILE A 24 -12.71 -3.08 -3.67
CA ILE A 24 -11.73 -3.08 -4.77
C ILE A 24 -11.41 -4.51 -5.23
N PRO A 25 -11.01 -4.71 -6.50
CA PRO A 25 -10.58 -6.03 -6.96
C PRO A 25 -9.37 -6.53 -6.17
N ARG A 26 -9.37 -7.81 -5.77
CA ARG A 26 -8.26 -8.44 -5.02
C ARG A 26 -6.90 -8.23 -5.69
N GLN A 27 -6.84 -8.38 -7.02
CA GLN A 27 -5.60 -8.17 -7.77
C GLN A 27 -5.11 -6.71 -7.69
N THR A 28 -6.02 -5.74 -7.61
CA THR A 28 -5.64 -4.33 -7.43
C THR A 28 -4.94 -4.13 -6.09
N LEU A 29 -5.46 -4.74 -5.02
CA LEU A 29 -4.83 -4.68 -3.71
C LEU A 29 -3.46 -5.38 -3.70
N TRP A 30 -3.34 -6.57 -4.30
CA TRP A 30 -2.03 -7.24 -4.46
C TRP A 30 -1.01 -6.36 -5.19
N ASN A 31 -1.42 -5.72 -6.29
CA ASN A 31 -0.57 -4.78 -7.02
C ASN A 31 -0.15 -3.55 -6.18
N TRP A 32 -0.88 -3.21 -5.13
CA TRP A 32 -0.52 -2.14 -4.18
C TRP A 32 0.47 -2.61 -3.13
N LEU A 33 0.39 -3.87 -2.71
CA LEU A 33 1.25 -4.49 -1.70
C LEU A 33 2.60 -4.95 -2.28
N GLU A 34 2.60 -5.51 -3.49
CA GLU A 34 3.78 -6.15 -4.08
C GLU A 34 4.38 -5.33 -5.25
N GLY A 35 3.61 -4.37 -5.75
CA GLY A 35 3.87 -3.78 -7.06
C GLY A 35 3.48 -4.72 -8.19
N TYR A 36 3.82 -4.36 -9.43
CA TYR A 36 3.56 -5.20 -10.60
C TYR A 36 4.45 -4.79 -11.78
N ALA A 37 4.69 -5.73 -12.69
CA ALA A 37 5.34 -5.46 -13.97
C ALA A 37 4.30 -5.09 -15.03
N TYR A 38 4.63 -4.15 -15.92
CA TYR A 38 3.80 -3.81 -17.06
C TYR A 38 4.67 -3.45 -18.28
N PRO A 39 4.20 -3.74 -19.50
CA PRO A 39 4.92 -3.36 -20.71
C PRO A 39 4.91 -1.85 -20.89
N SER A 40 6.04 -1.30 -21.28
CA SER A 40 6.26 0.07 -21.72
C SER A 40 7.07 0.02 -23.01
N VAL A 41 7.03 1.06 -23.84
CA VAL A 41 7.73 1.09 -25.14
C VAL A 41 9.16 0.51 -25.05
N GLY A 42 9.36 -0.66 -25.67
CA GLY A 42 10.63 -1.39 -25.73
C GLY A 42 11.15 -2.02 -24.43
N LYS A 43 10.40 -1.97 -23.31
CA LYS A 43 10.85 -2.50 -22.01
C LYS A 43 9.73 -2.88 -21.06
N VAL A 44 9.97 -3.86 -20.19
CA VAL A 44 9.11 -4.14 -19.03
C VAL A 44 9.48 -3.19 -17.89
N VAL A 45 8.49 -2.46 -17.36
CA VAL A 45 8.67 -1.54 -16.23
C VAL A 45 8.00 -2.14 -15.00
N ARG A 46 8.66 -2.02 -13.83
CA ARG A 46 8.10 -2.44 -12.55
C ARG A 46 7.56 -1.24 -11.77
N ALA A 47 6.25 -1.23 -11.53
CA ALA A 47 5.62 -0.36 -10.57
C ALA A 47 5.95 -0.86 -9.15
N ARG A 48 6.41 0.05 -8.28
CA ARG A 48 6.69 -0.25 -6.86
C ARG A 48 5.39 -0.41 -6.07
N ALA A 49 5.45 -1.17 -4.98
CA ALA A 49 4.42 -1.16 -3.94
C ALA A 49 4.17 0.25 -3.42
N VAL A 50 2.92 0.52 -3.01
CA VAL A 50 2.47 1.77 -2.42
C VAL A 50 2.06 1.61 -0.96
N ILE A 51 1.84 0.38 -0.51
CA ILE A 51 1.59 0.00 0.89
C ILE A 51 2.74 -0.90 1.33
N GLN A 52 3.23 -0.70 2.55
CA GLN A 52 4.16 -1.62 3.21
C GLN A 52 3.40 -2.36 4.31
N PRO A 53 3.18 -3.68 4.19
CA PRO A 53 2.56 -4.46 5.25
C PRO A 53 3.35 -4.30 6.55
N THR A 54 2.65 -3.97 7.64
CA THR A 54 3.27 -3.78 8.97
C THR A 54 3.01 -4.96 9.91
N ALA A 55 2.05 -5.83 9.58
CA ALA A 55 1.70 -6.99 10.39
C ALA A 55 1.94 -8.32 9.65
N GLY A 56 2.60 -9.28 10.33
CA GLY A 56 2.55 -10.70 9.99
C GLY A 56 3.19 -11.14 8.66
N SER A 57 2.67 -12.24 8.12
CA SER A 57 3.24 -13.09 7.06
C SER A 57 2.93 -12.65 5.61
N GLY A 58 2.74 -11.35 5.36
CA GLY A 58 2.50 -10.80 4.01
C GLY A 58 1.11 -11.07 3.41
N THR A 59 0.29 -11.89 4.06
CA THR A 59 -1.09 -12.22 3.65
C THR A 59 -2.17 -11.55 4.51
N THR A 60 -1.76 -10.86 5.57
CA THR A 60 -2.61 -10.14 6.51
C THR A 60 -2.19 -8.67 6.60
N LEU A 61 -3.14 -7.83 7.00
CA LEU A 61 -3.00 -6.39 7.09
C LEU A 61 -3.36 -5.92 8.49
N SER A 62 -2.60 -4.94 8.97
CA SER A 62 -2.92 -4.21 10.20
C SER A 62 -4.09 -3.25 10.01
N PHE A 63 -4.57 -2.64 11.10
CA PHE A 63 -5.55 -1.56 11.01
C PHE A 63 -5.02 -0.39 10.15
N VAL A 64 -3.76 -0.01 10.36
CA VAL A 64 -3.13 1.07 9.58
C VAL A 64 -3.07 0.72 8.10
N ASN A 65 -2.68 -0.51 7.75
CA ASN A 65 -2.67 -0.93 6.35
C ASN A 65 -4.08 -0.90 5.76
N LEU A 66 -5.12 -1.32 6.48
CA LEU A 66 -6.50 -1.22 6.01
C LEU A 66 -6.92 0.24 5.75
N MET A 67 -6.48 1.17 6.59
CA MET A 67 -6.74 2.61 6.38
C MET A 67 -5.97 3.16 5.18
N GLU A 68 -4.73 2.72 4.93
CA GLU A 68 -3.98 3.05 3.72
C GLU A 68 -4.70 2.54 2.46
N VAL A 69 -5.21 1.30 2.49
CA VAL A 69 -6.02 0.75 1.39
C VAL A 69 -7.26 1.61 1.14
N ARG A 70 -7.98 1.99 2.20
CA ARG A 70 -9.18 2.84 2.09
C ARG A 70 -8.86 4.22 1.52
N ALA A 71 -7.77 4.85 1.96
CA ALA A 71 -7.32 6.14 1.44
C ALA A 71 -6.96 6.05 -0.06
N LEU A 72 -6.20 5.03 -0.45
CA LEU A 72 -5.82 4.82 -1.85
C LEU A 72 -7.03 4.52 -2.75
N ALA A 73 -8.01 3.77 -2.25
CA ALA A 73 -9.25 3.52 -2.97
C ALA A 73 -10.04 4.83 -3.19
N GLY A 74 -10.11 5.69 -2.17
CA GLY A 74 -10.69 7.03 -2.29
C GLY A 74 -9.98 7.89 -3.33
N PHE A 75 -8.65 7.96 -3.32
CA PHE A 75 -7.90 8.69 -4.34
C PHE A 75 -8.14 8.14 -5.75
N ARG A 76 -8.18 6.82 -5.90
CA ARG A 76 -8.46 6.19 -7.19
C ARG A 76 -9.87 6.51 -7.68
N SER A 77 -10.88 6.49 -6.80
CA SER A 77 -12.27 6.79 -7.18
C SER A 77 -12.46 8.25 -7.60
N THR A 78 -11.65 9.17 -7.07
CA THR A 78 -11.62 10.58 -7.51
C THR A 78 -10.70 10.83 -8.72
N GLY A 79 -10.20 9.80 -9.40
CA GLY A 79 -9.41 9.92 -10.63
C GLY A 79 -7.90 10.14 -10.43
N VAL A 80 -7.38 10.01 -9.20
CA VAL A 80 -5.93 10.06 -8.97
C VAL A 80 -5.29 8.76 -9.43
N SER A 81 -4.36 8.84 -10.39
CA SER A 81 -3.67 7.64 -10.87
C SER A 81 -2.68 7.10 -9.84
N MET A 82 -2.56 5.77 -9.74
CA MET A 82 -1.59 5.14 -8.84
C MET A 82 -0.13 5.49 -9.20
N GLN A 83 0.13 5.91 -10.44
CA GLN A 83 1.43 6.44 -10.82
C GLN A 83 1.73 7.80 -10.14
N ARG A 84 0.74 8.69 -10.03
CA ARG A 84 0.88 9.95 -9.29
C ARG A 84 1.14 9.69 -7.80
N VAL A 85 0.40 8.77 -7.20
CA VAL A 85 0.63 8.33 -5.80
C VAL A 85 2.06 7.84 -5.61
N ARG A 86 2.56 6.95 -6.47
CA ARG A 86 3.94 6.44 -6.40
C ARG A 86 4.99 7.56 -6.52
N LYS A 87 4.77 8.54 -7.41
CA LYS A 87 5.66 9.70 -7.55
C LYS A 87 5.67 10.53 -6.27
N ALA A 88 4.50 10.78 -5.67
CA ALA A 88 4.38 11.53 -4.41
C ALA A 88 5.07 10.81 -3.25
N LEU A 89 4.82 9.51 -3.06
CA LEU A 89 5.53 8.71 -2.06
C LEU A 89 7.04 8.70 -2.29
N GLY A 90 7.47 8.62 -3.55
CA GLY A 90 8.88 8.74 -3.92
C GLY A 90 9.48 10.11 -3.56
N TYR A 91 8.73 11.20 -3.72
CA TYR A 91 9.15 12.54 -3.31
C TYR A 91 9.28 12.63 -1.79
N VAL A 92 8.25 12.22 -1.03
CA VAL A 92 8.25 12.22 0.43
C VAL A 92 9.42 11.42 0.97
N ARG A 93 9.66 10.20 0.48
CA ARG A 93 10.81 9.38 0.91
C ARG A 93 12.17 10.03 0.68
N ARG A 94 12.32 10.86 -0.37
CA ARG A 94 13.56 11.59 -0.63
C ARG A 94 13.72 12.80 0.28
N LYS A 95 12.64 13.51 0.59
CA LYS A 95 12.64 14.75 1.36
C LYS A 95 12.59 14.53 2.87
N CYS A 96 11.84 13.54 3.32
CA CYS A 96 11.65 13.19 4.73
C CYS A 96 12.61 12.09 5.20
N ARG A 97 13.77 11.91 4.57
CA ARG A 97 14.77 10.90 4.95
C ARG A 97 15.59 11.26 6.20
N SER A 98 15.03 12.10 7.07
CA SER A 98 15.52 12.46 8.40
C SER A 98 14.30 12.65 9.28
N SER A 99 14.38 12.19 10.54
CA SER A 99 13.32 12.20 11.56
C SER A 99 12.44 10.96 11.69
N ILE A 100 13.02 9.75 11.58
CA ILE A 100 12.51 8.61 12.35
C ILE A 100 13.71 7.95 13.03
N HIS A 101 14.00 8.42 14.25
CA HIS A 101 14.73 7.68 15.29
C HIS A 101 13.69 7.05 16.21
#